data_AF-A0A538CBK4-F1
#
_entry.id   AF-A0A538CBK4-F1
#
_cell.length_a   1.000
_cell.length_b   1.000
_cell.length_c   1.000
_cell.angle_alpha   90.00
_cell.angle_beta   90.00
_cell.angle_gamma   90.00
#
_symmetry.space_group_name_H-M   'P 1'
#
loop_
_entity.id
_entity.type
_entity.pdbx_description
1 polymer ?
#
loop_
_entity_poly.entity_id
_entity_poly.type
_entity_poly.pdbx_seq_one_letter_code
_entity_poly.pdbx_strand_id
1 'polypeptide(L)'
;MRLQMAAPGRHPDFLDLPWGIPLESWESDRLVEVPRGIARHVVRFVNYQGVLYALKELPERLAQREYRLLRELGEAGVPAVEGVGVVTDRSTGGGQATASSTQELDAVLITRHLEFSLPYRHLFTGRGVPDLRNRLMDALVRLLVRLHLGGFYWGDCSLSNTLFRRDAGALTAYLVDAETGELHPQLSDGQRIHDLDIAEENIAGELMDLQAAHGVPQDIDPVEVAAEVRSRYEGLWWELTREETYGTEDRYQIDARLRRLNEL
;
A
#
# COMPACT_ATOMS: atom_id res chain seq x y z
N MET A 1 20.10 5.35 19.28
CA MET A 1 19.12 5.67 18.22
C MET A 1 19.85 6.16 17.00
N ARG A 2 19.49 5.61 15.84
CA ARG A 2 19.97 6.04 14.53
C ARG A 2 18.77 6.28 13.62
N LEU A 3 18.74 7.44 12.98
CA LEU A 3 17.73 7.82 11.99
C LEU A 3 18.34 7.80 10.60
N GLN A 4 17.75 7.03 9.69
CA GLN A 4 18.06 7.03 8.26
C GLN A 4 16.88 7.60 7.50
N MET A 5 17.10 8.62 6.66
CA MET A 5 16.03 9.29 5.90
C MET A 5 16.33 9.39 4.41
N ALA A 6 15.27 9.42 3.62
CA ALA A 6 15.31 9.88 2.23
C ALA A 6 15.14 11.41 2.21
N ALA A 7 15.89 12.09 1.33
CA ALA A 7 15.78 13.52 1.05
C ALA A 7 15.54 14.41 2.32
N PRO A 8 16.54 14.57 3.22
CA PRO A 8 16.37 15.24 4.52
C PRO A 8 15.81 16.67 4.48
N GLY A 9 15.86 17.35 3.32
CA GLY A 9 15.28 18.69 3.14
C GLY A 9 13.79 18.71 2.77
N ARG A 10 13.15 17.56 2.55
CA ARG A 10 11.74 17.45 2.13
C ARG A 10 10.80 17.06 3.28
N HIS A 11 11.34 16.61 4.41
CA HIS A 11 10.58 16.09 5.55
C HIS A 11 11.15 16.64 6.87
N PRO A 12 10.36 16.66 7.96
CA PRO A 12 10.83 17.00 9.30
C PRO A 12 11.99 16.09 9.74
N ASP A 13 12.82 16.55 10.68
CA ASP A 13 13.92 15.73 11.22
C ASP A 13 13.44 14.64 12.21
N PHE A 14 12.20 14.75 12.70
CA PHE A 14 11.56 13.88 13.69
C PHE A 14 12.34 13.71 15.00
N LEU A 15 13.35 14.54 15.28
CA LEU A 15 14.26 14.38 16.42
C LEU A 15 13.59 14.75 17.75
N ASP A 16 12.48 15.46 17.71
CA ASP A 16 11.69 15.88 18.87
C ASP A 16 10.72 14.80 19.39
N LEU A 17 10.62 13.64 18.72
CA LEU A 17 9.75 12.54 19.14
C LEU A 17 10.37 11.70 20.28
N PRO A 18 9.55 11.05 21.14
CA PRO A 18 10.01 10.30 22.30
C PRO A 18 10.52 8.89 21.94
N TRP A 19 11.60 8.82 21.16
CA TRP A 19 12.13 7.58 20.60
C TRP A 19 12.57 6.51 21.62
N GLY A 20 12.77 6.90 22.89
CA GLY A 20 13.07 6.00 24.00
C GLY A 20 11.84 5.37 24.68
N ILE A 21 10.63 5.59 24.16
CA ILE A 21 9.37 5.00 24.64
C ILE A 21 8.87 4.01 23.57
N PRO A 22 8.30 2.84 23.93
CA PRO A 22 7.59 1.97 22.98
C PRO A 22 6.46 2.72 22.28
N LEU A 23 6.25 2.50 20.98
CA LEU A 23 5.33 3.31 20.17
C LEU A 23 3.89 3.24 20.69
N GLU A 24 3.49 2.10 21.25
CA GLU A 24 2.17 1.90 21.87
C GLU A 24 1.92 2.84 23.06
N SER A 25 2.99 3.20 23.79
CA SER A 25 2.97 4.03 25.00
C SER A 25 3.33 5.48 24.73
N TRP A 26 3.44 5.91 23.46
CA TRP A 26 3.77 7.28 23.13
C TRP A 26 2.67 8.26 23.54
N GLU A 27 3.10 9.33 24.20
CA GLU A 27 2.36 10.56 24.44
C GLU A 27 3.11 11.70 23.74
N SER A 28 2.42 12.43 22.87
CA SER A 28 2.97 13.58 22.16
C SER A 28 1.84 14.44 21.62
N ASP A 29 2.00 15.76 21.68
CA ASP A 29 1.05 16.74 21.10
C ASP A 29 0.92 16.59 19.58
N ARG A 30 1.83 15.85 18.93
CA ARG A 30 1.77 15.57 17.50
C ARG A 30 0.91 14.38 17.15
N LEU A 31 0.55 13.52 18.11
CA LEU A 31 -0.22 12.31 17.82
C LEU A 31 -1.60 12.67 17.30
N VAL A 32 -2.00 11.97 16.24
CA VAL A 32 -3.34 12.08 15.65
C VAL A 32 -3.96 10.71 15.59
N GLU A 33 -5.23 10.62 15.99
CA GLU A 33 -6.02 9.42 15.78
C GLU A 33 -6.51 9.36 14.33
N VAL A 34 -6.13 8.30 13.63
CA VAL A 34 -6.60 8.02 12.27
C VAL A 34 -7.41 6.72 12.32
N PRO A 35 -8.66 6.70 11.83
CA PRO A 35 -9.43 5.47 11.72
C PRO A 35 -8.67 4.46 10.85
N ARG A 36 -8.27 3.34 11.46
CA ARG A 36 -7.52 2.28 10.78
C ARG A 36 -8.13 0.91 11.06
N GLY A 37 -7.87 -0.02 10.15
CA GLY A 37 -8.18 -1.43 10.36
C GLY A 37 -7.30 -2.06 11.43
N ILE A 38 -7.50 -3.36 11.66
CA ILE A 38 -6.62 -4.17 12.50
C ILE A 38 -5.25 -4.22 11.82
N ALA A 39 -4.19 -3.83 12.52
CA ALA A 39 -2.83 -3.98 12.03
C ALA A 39 -2.08 -4.95 12.92
N ARG A 40 -1.23 -5.78 12.31
CA ARG A 40 -0.35 -6.71 13.02
C ARG A 40 0.65 -5.97 13.93
N HIS A 41 1.09 -4.81 13.47
CA HIS A 41 2.10 -3.97 14.13
C HIS A 41 1.46 -2.74 14.76
N VAL A 42 2.15 -2.16 15.74
CA VAL A 42 1.75 -0.89 16.33
C VAL A 42 1.97 0.21 15.30
N VAL A 43 0.89 0.92 14.95
CA VAL A 43 0.93 2.07 14.04
C VAL A 43 0.37 3.30 14.74
N ARG A 44 1.13 4.40 14.72
CA ARG A 44 0.74 5.71 15.22
C ARG A 44 0.93 6.76 14.14
N PHE A 45 0.13 7.83 14.18
CA PHE A 45 0.24 8.92 13.22
C PHE A 45 0.67 10.19 13.94
N VAL A 46 1.58 10.94 13.31
CA VAL A 46 2.05 12.23 13.81
C VAL A 46 1.81 13.33 12.77
N ASN A 47 1.40 14.50 13.24
CA ASN A 47 1.20 15.68 12.41
C ASN A 47 2.38 16.63 12.50
N TYR A 48 2.92 16.96 11.33
CA TYR A 48 3.87 18.05 11.15
C TYR A 48 3.30 19.06 10.16
N GLN A 49 2.87 20.21 10.70
CA GLN A 49 2.40 21.34 9.89
C GLN A 49 1.30 20.99 8.89
N GLY A 50 0.37 20.11 9.29
CA GLY A 50 -0.73 19.65 8.44
C GLY A 50 -0.43 18.40 7.62
N VAL A 51 0.83 17.96 7.56
CA VAL A 51 1.22 16.71 6.88
C VAL A 51 1.26 15.57 7.90
N LEU A 52 0.57 14.47 7.58
CA LEU A 52 0.54 13.28 8.41
C LEU A 52 1.64 12.29 8.01
N TYR A 53 2.26 11.68 9.02
CA TYR A 53 3.23 10.60 8.87
C TYR A 53 2.77 9.39 9.68
N ALA A 54 2.86 8.21 9.10
CA ALA A 54 2.63 6.96 9.80
C ALA A 54 3.96 6.43 10.35
N LEU A 55 3.93 5.99 11.60
CA LEU A 55 5.01 5.37 12.32
C LEU A 55 4.59 3.92 12.57
N LYS A 56 5.29 2.95 11.98
CA LYS A 56 5.05 1.51 12.15
C LYS A 56 6.21 0.94 12.98
N GLU A 57 5.94 0.43 14.17
CA GLU A 57 6.93 -0.21 15.04
C GLU A 57 6.98 -1.72 14.74
N LEU A 58 8.15 -2.22 14.34
CA LEU A 58 8.35 -3.59 13.88
C LEU A 58 9.83 -4.01 13.99
N PRO A 59 10.14 -5.31 13.97
CA PRO A 59 11.52 -5.80 14.04
C PRO A 59 12.44 -5.13 13.02
N GLU A 60 13.66 -4.77 13.43
CA GLU A 60 14.57 -3.93 12.64
C GLU A 60 14.80 -4.45 11.21
N ARG A 61 14.99 -5.76 11.06
CA ARG A 61 15.19 -6.39 9.75
C ARG A 61 14.00 -6.16 8.81
N LEU A 62 12.78 -6.21 9.32
CA LEU A 62 11.55 -5.97 8.54
C LEU A 62 11.43 -4.49 8.20
N ALA A 63 11.64 -3.59 9.18
CA ALA A 63 11.59 -2.15 8.96
C ALA A 63 12.56 -1.67 7.86
N GLN A 64 13.81 -2.15 7.90
CA GLN A 64 14.82 -1.81 6.90
C GLN A 64 14.50 -2.37 5.52
N ARG A 65 13.94 -3.58 5.45
CA ARG A 65 13.53 -4.21 4.20
C ARG A 65 12.36 -3.46 3.57
N GLU A 66 11.31 -3.19 4.34
CA GLU A 66 10.12 -2.47 3.88
C GLU A 66 10.47 -1.04 3.45
N TYR A 67 11.30 -0.32 4.23
CA TYR A 67 11.81 1.00 3.86
C TYR A 67 12.51 0.99 2.50
N ARG A 68 13.37 -0.01 2.25
CA ARG A 68 14.08 -0.15 0.97
C ARG A 68 13.13 -0.41 -0.19
N LEU A 69 12.18 -1.33 -0.03
CA LEU A 69 11.21 -1.66 -1.07
C LEU A 69 10.32 -0.46 -1.43
N LEU A 70 9.80 0.27 -0.44
CA LEU A 70 9.00 1.48 -0.69
C LEU A 70 9.78 2.56 -1.45
N ARG A 71 11.08 2.68 -1.17
CA ARG A 71 11.96 3.59 -1.92
C ARG A 71 12.17 3.16 -3.36
N GLU A 72 12.47 1.88 -3.58
CA GLU A 72 12.66 1.33 -4.92
C GLU A 72 11.38 1.45 -5.76
N LEU A 73 10.21 1.19 -5.17
CA LEU A 73 8.91 1.42 -5.80
C LEU A 73 8.68 2.90 -6.16
N GLY A 74 9.00 3.81 -5.23
CA GLY A 74 8.90 5.26 -5.46
C GLY A 74 9.83 5.75 -6.57
N GLU A 75 11.07 5.27 -6.62
CA GLU A 75 12.05 5.58 -7.68
C GLU A 75 11.59 5.04 -9.04
N ALA A 76 10.90 3.90 -9.07
CA ALA A 76 10.29 3.32 -10.27
C ALA A 76 8.94 3.97 -10.67
N GLY A 77 8.43 4.93 -9.89
CA GLY A 77 7.13 5.57 -10.15
C GLY A 77 5.92 4.66 -9.93
N VAL A 78 6.09 3.56 -9.20
CA VAL A 78 5.00 2.66 -8.84
C VAL A 78 4.17 3.28 -7.71
N PRO A 79 2.82 3.29 -7.79
CA PRO A 79 1.99 3.90 -6.74
C PRO A 79 2.10 3.17 -5.39
N ALA A 80 2.91 3.69 -4.49
CA ALA A 80 3.03 3.24 -3.11
C ALA A 80 3.13 4.45 -2.16
N VAL A 81 2.94 4.22 -0.86
CA VAL A 81 3.23 5.24 0.16
C VAL A 81 4.72 5.58 0.17
N GLU A 82 5.04 6.84 0.43
CA GLU A 82 6.42 7.31 0.41
C GLU A 82 7.15 6.84 1.68
N GLY A 83 8.18 6.01 1.51
CA GLY A 83 9.11 5.63 2.58
C GLY A 83 10.02 6.80 2.95
N VAL A 84 9.75 7.45 4.08
CA VAL A 84 10.43 8.67 4.53
C VAL A 84 11.72 8.35 5.27
N GLY A 85 11.69 7.35 6.15
CA GLY A 85 12.85 6.96 6.92
C GLY A 85 12.62 5.75 7.82
N VAL A 86 13.69 5.32 8.48
CA VAL A 86 13.67 4.26 9.48
C VAL A 86 14.50 4.66 10.69
N VAL A 87 13.99 4.38 11.88
CA VAL A 87 14.66 4.62 13.17
C VAL A 87 15.04 3.29 13.79
N THR A 88 16.33 3.09 14.06
CA THR A 88 16.90 1.88 14.66
C THR A 88 17.67 2.22 15.93
N ASP A 89 18.24 1.21 16.59
CA ASP A 89 19.03 1.36 17.82
C ASP A 89 18.26 2.13 18.91
N ARG A 90 16.94 1.92 19.00
CA ARG A 90 16.08 2.54 20.01
C ARG A 90 16.24 1.78 21.32
N SER A 91 16.19 2.50 22.44
CA SER A 91 16.23 1.88 23.76
C SER A 91 15.56 2.72 24.84
N THR A 92 15.03 2.07 25.87
CA THR A 92 14.45 2.74 27.03
C THR A 92 15.54 3.42 27.87
N GLY A 93 15.26 4.63 28.37
CA GLY A 93 16.16 5.32 29.33
C GLY A 93 17.06 6.42 28.77
N GLY A 94 16.66 7.09 27.68
CA GLY A 94 17.39 8.25 27.16
C GLY A 94 17.65 9.34 28.21
N GLY A 95 18.93 9.63 28.48
CA GLY A 95 19.39 10.84 29.18
C GLY A 95 20.08 10.63 30.52
N GLN A 96 19.60 9.76 31.42
CA GLN A 96 20.16 9.57 32.78
C GLN A 96 19.92 8.17 33.38
N ALA A 97 19.70 7.13 32.57
CA ALA A 97 19.53 5.78 33.09
C ALA A 97 20.88 5.08 33.33
N THR A 98 21.05 4.48 34.51
CA THR A 98 22.15 3.54 34.78
C THR A 98 22.03 2.32 33.86
N ALA A 99 23.16 1.81 33.37
CA ALA A 99 23.27 0.76 32.35
C ALA A 99 22.51 -0.56 32.63
N SER A 100 21.92 -0.74 33.81
CA SER A 100 21.18 -1.95 34.20
C SER A 100 19.67 -1.93 33.90
N SER A 101 19.12 -0.85 33.32
CA SER A 101 17.66 -0.74 33.05
C SER A 101 17.31 -0.35 31.60
N THR A 102 18.28 -0.33 30.69
CA THR A 102 18.07 -0.02 29.27
C THR A 102 17.60 -1.26 28.53
N GLN A 103 16.38 -1.21 27.99
CA GLN A 103 15.81 -2.27 27.15
C GLN A 103 15.85 -1.84 25.68
N GLU A 104 16.27 -2.72 24.78
CA GLU A 104 16.20 -2.49 23.34
C GLU A 104 14.73 -2.45 22.86
N LEU A 105 14.44 -1.53 21.96
CA LEU A 105 13.12 -1.36 21.34
C LEU A 105 13.20 -1.69 19.85
N ASP A 106 12.08 -2.13 19.30
CA ASP A 106 11.94 -2.36 17.87
C ASP A 106 12.22 -1.11 17.03
N ALA A 107 12.48 -1.29 15.74
CA ALA A 107 12.66 -0.18 14.83
C ALA A 107 11.32 0.48 14.50
N VAL A 108 11.38 1.71 13.98
CA VAL A 108 10.20 2.42 13.47
C VAL A 108 10.40 2.79 12.01
N LEU A 109 9.53 2.26 11.14
CA LEU A 109 9.39 2.74 9.76
C LEU A 109 8.52 4.00 9.76
N ILE A 110 8.99 5.03 9.07
CA ILE A 110 8.29 6.30 8.85
C ILE A 110 7.84 6.34 7.39
N THR A 111 6.54 6.44 7.17
CA THR A 111 5.97 6.70 5.84
C THR A 111 5.16 7.98 5.83
N ARG A 112 5.12 8.66 4.68
CA ARG A 112 4.21 9.80 4.51
C ARG A 112 2.81 9.25 4.28
N HIS A 113 1.86 9.68 5.09
CA HIS A 113 0.47 9.28 4.90
C HIS A 113 -0.09 9.90 3.61
N LEU A 114 -0.87 9.11 2.87
CA LEU A 114 -1.51 9.58 1.64
C LEU A 114 -2.69 10.47 1.99
N GLU A 115 -2.51 11.78 1.83
CA GLU A 115 -3.57 12.77 2.00
C GLU A 115 -4.76 12.49 1.06
N PHE A 116 -5.97 12.76 1.55
CA PHE A 116 -7.24 12.51 0.86
C PHE A 116 -7.47 11.04 0.47
N SER A 117 -6.76 10.11 1.12
CA SER A 117 -7.06 8.70 1.00
C SER A 117 -8.41 8.35 1.64
N LEU A 118 -9.11 7.42 1.00
CA LEU A 118 -10.43 6.96 1.41
C LEU A 118 -10.31 5.54 1.96
N PRO A 119 -10.75 5.27 3.20
CA PRO A 119 -10.79 3.89 3.69
C PRO A 119 -11.79 3.10 2.85
N TYR A 120 -11.37 1.93 2.34
CA TYR A 120 -12.20 1.14 1.40
C TYR A 120 -13.61 0.87 1.97
N ARG A 121 -13.72 0.59 3.28
CA ARG A 121 -15.01 0.32 3.96
C ARG A 121 -16.06 1.41 3.76
N HIS A 122 -15.66 2.68 3.77
CA HIS A 122 -16.57 3.82 3.52
C HIS A 122 -17.07 3.85 2.06
N LEU A 123 -16.27 3.33 1.13
CA LEU A 123 -16.62 3.32 -0.30
C LEU A 123 -17.58 2.19 -0.64
N PHE A 124 -17.53 1.07 0.09
CA PHE A 124 -18.43 -0.07 -0.08
C PHE A 124 -19.76 0.06 0.69
N THR A 125 -19.82 0.89 1.73
CA THR A 125 -21.04 1.09 2.55
C THR A 125 -21.92 2.25 2.06
N GLY A 126 -21.40 3.13 1.21
CA GLY A 126 -22.18 4.22 0.62
C GLY A 126 -23.25 3.70 -0.34
N ARG A 127 -24.53 3.96 -0.05
CA ARG A 127 -25.62 3.68 -0.99
C ARG A 127 -25.43 4.50 -2.27
N GLY A 128 -25.33 3.84 -3.43
CA GLY A 128 -25.90 4.41 -4.65
C GLY A 128 -24.98 4.74 -5.83
N VAL A 129 -23.75 4.23 -5.93
CA VAL A 129 -23.00 4.39 -7.19
C VAL A 129 -22.30 3.07 -7.57
N PRO A 130 -22.96 2.17 -8.33
CA PRO A 130 -22.33 0.98 -8.93
C PRO A 130 -21.00 1.29 -9.63
N ASP A 131 -20.90 2.50 -10.20
CA ASP A 131 -19.70 3.07 -10.82
C ASP A 131 -18.49 3.17 -9.87
N LEU A 132 -18.66 3.38 -8.57
CA LEU A 132 -17.55 3.56 -7.64
C LEU A 132 -16.85 2.23 -7.31
N ARG A 133 -17.63 1.14 -7.17
CA ARG A 133 -17.07 -0.20 -6.96
C ARG A 133 -16.22 -0.63 -8.15
N ASN A 134 -16.75 -0.46 -9.36
CA ASN A 134 -15.98 -0.79 -10.56
C ASN A 134 -14.69 0.01 -10.64
N ARG A 135 -14.75 1.33 -10.38
CA ARG A 135 -13.55 2.19 -10.33
C ARG A 135 -12.54 1.76 -9.26
N LEU A 136 -12.99 1.22 -8.12
CA LEU A 136 -12.12 0.66 -7.09
C LEU A 136 -11.38 -0.57 -7.58
N MET A 137 -12.10 -1.51 -8.18
CA MET A 137 -11.52 -2.73 -8.72
C MET A 137 -10.55 -2.38 -9.85
N ASP A 138 -10.91 -1.46 -10.74
CA ASP A 138 -10.02 -1.00 -11.82
C ASP A 138 -8.76 -0.34 -11.27
N ALA A 139 -8.87 0.46 -10.21
CA ALA A 139 -7.72 1.08 -9.56
C ALA A 139 -6.79 0.02 -8.96
N LEU A 140 -7.34 -0.99 -8.27
CA LEU A 140 -6.58 -2.09 -7.68
C LEU A 140 -5.90 -2.97 -8.75
N VAL A 141 -6.63 -3.32 -9.80
CA VAL A 141 -6.10 -4.07 -10.96
C VAL A 141 -4.95 -3.33 -11.61
N ARG A 142 -5.09 -2.02 -11.86
CA ARG A 142 -4.01 -1.20 -12.41
C ARG A 142 -2.80 -1.13 -11.48
N LEU A 143 -3.00 -1.10 -10.17
CA LEU A 143 -1.91 -1.16 -9.19
C LEU A 143 -1.18 -2.51 -9.27
N LEU A 144 -1.90 -3.63 -9.22
CA LEU A 144 -1.32 -4.98 -9.33
C LEU A 144 -0.53 -5.17 -10.62
N VAL A 145 -1.09 -4.78 -11.76
CA VAL A 145 -0.39 -4.84 -13.05
C VAL A 145 0.89 -3.99 -13.03
N ARG A 146 0.85 -2.77 -12.49
CA ARG A 146 2.04 -1.91 -12.38
C ARG A 146 3.12 -2.51 -11.48
N LEU A 147 2.73 -3.08 -10.34
CA LEU A 147 3.66 -3.79 -9.44
C LEU A 147 4.34 -4.94 -10.17
N HIS A 148 3.56 -5.79 -10.83
CA HIS A 148 4.07 -6.96 -11.53
C HIS A 148 4.94 -6.61 -12.76
N LEU A 149 4.58 -5.55 -13.51
CA LEU A 149 5.42 -5.02 -14.59
C LEU A 149 6.74 -4.45 -14.07
N GLY A 150 6.72 -3.89 -12.85
CA GLY A 150 7.92 -3.43 -12.14
C GLY A 150 8.73 -4.55 -11.48
N GLY A 151 8.37 -5.82 -11.66
CA GLY A 151 9.07 -6.95 -11.05
C GLY A 151 8.78 -7.14 -9.55
N PHE A 152 7.75 -6.49 -9.02
CA PHE A 152 7.41 -6.52 -7.60
C PHE A 152 6.28 -7.51 -7.31
N TYR A 153 6.59 -8.57 -6.56
CA TYR A 153 5.63 -9.49 -5.97
C TYR A 153 5.12 -8.89 -4.65
N TRP A 154 3.82 -8.78 -4.43
CA TRP A 154 3.26 -8.15 -3.24
C TRP A 154 3.17 -9.12 -2.06
N GLY A 155 2.57 -10.29 -2.24
CA GLY A 155 2.47 -11.33 -1.21
C GLY A 155 1.54 -11.02 -0.05
N ASP A 156 0.84 -9.89 -0.07
CA ASP A 156 -0.26 -9.55 0.86
C ASP A 156 -1.22 -8.52 0.25
N CYS A 157 -1.56 -8.71 -1.03
CA CYS A 157 -2.52 -7.85 -1.73
C CYS A 157 -3.90 -7.96 -1.05
N SER A 158 -4.43 -6.83 -0.58
CA SER A 158 -5.73 -6.75 0.10
C SER A 158 -6.32 -5.34 -0.01
N LEU A 159 -7.61 -5.17 0.28
CA LEU A 159 -8.22 -3.84 0.32
C LEU A 159 -7.76 -3.06 1.55
N SER A 160 -7.42 -3.74 2.65
CA SER A 160 -6.88 -3.09 3.85
C SER A 160 -5.46 -2.56 3.69
N ASN A 161 -4.63 -3.21 2.87
CA ASN A 161 -3.28 -2.76 2.52
C ASN A 161 -3.25 -1.82 1.29
N THR A 162 -4.42 -1.39 0.82
CA THR A 162 -4.57 -0.47 -0.30
C THR A 162 -5.23 0.84 0.12
N LEU A 163 -4.59 1.97 -0.20
CA LEU A 163 -5.24 3.28 -0.09
C LEU A 163 -5.74 3.74 -1.45
N PHE A 164 -6.94 4.32 -1.46
CA PHE A 164 -7.55 4.86 -2.67
C PHE A 164 -7.61 6.38 -2.58
N ARG A 165 -7.14 7.06 -3.63
CA ARG A 165 -7.22 8.51 -3.76
C ARG A 165 -8.00 8.88 -5.01
N ARG A 166 -8.89 9.86 -4.90
CA ARG A 166 -9.57 10.46 -6.06
C ARG A 166 -8.69 11.56 -6.63
N ASP A 167 -8.43 11.50 -7.92
CA ASP A 167 -7.65 12.51 -8.65
C ASP A 167 -8.35 12.84 -9.97
N ALA A 168 -8.69 14.11 -10.19
CA ALA A 168 -9.34 14.62 -11.41
C ALA A 168 -10.51 13.77 -11.98
N GLY A 169 -11.28 13.09 -11.12
CA GLY A 169 -12.42 12.23 -11.52
C GLY A 169 -12.07 10.74 -11.70
N ALA A 170 -10.78 10.39 -11.69
CA ALA A 170 -10.29 9.02 -11.65
C ALA A 170 -9.99 8.58 -10.21
N LEU A 171 -9.96 7.27 -9.99
CA LEU A 171 -9.56 6.68 -8.72
C LEU A 171 -8.23 5.96 -8.91
N THR A 172 -7.28 6.17 -8.01
CA THR A 172 -5.96 5.54 -8.04
C THR A 172 -5.72 4.80 -6.73
N ALA A 173 -5.19 3.58 -6.84
CA ALA A 173 -4.81 2.75 -5.71
C ALA A 173 -3.31 2.89 -5.42
N TYR A 174 -2.95 2.81 -4.15
CA TYR A 174 -1.58 2.89 -3.65
C TYR A 174 -1.31 1.75 -2.68
N LEU A 175 -0.18 1.07 -2.85
CA LEU A 175 0.33 0.08 -1.91
C LEU A 175 0.77 0.78 -0.62
N VAL A 176 0.35 0.24 0.53
CA VAL A 176 0.70 0.78 1.85
C VAL A 176 1.71 -0.05 2.59
N ASP A 177 1.57 -1.37 2.47
CA ASP A 177 2.38 -2.34 3.19
C ASP A 177 3.17 -3.20 2.20
N ALA A 178 4.50 -3.11 2.29
CA ALA A 178 5.44 -3.88 1.46
C ALA A 178 6.19 -4.95 2.29
N GLU A 179 5.76 -5.24 3.52
CA GLU A 179 6.46 -6.11 4.46
C GLU A 179 6.72 -7.51 3.90
N THR A 180 5.75 -8.07 3.18
CA THR A 180 5.78 -9.41 2.56
C THR A 180 6.30 -9.39 1.12
N GLY A 181 6.39 -8.22 0.49
CA GLY A 181 6.67 -8.10 -0.94
C GLY A 181 8.12 -8.34 -1.31
N GLU A 182 8.40 -8.75 -2.54
CA GLU A 182 9.73 -9.05 -3.06
C GLU A 182 9.96 -8.37 -4.40
N LEU A 183 11.15 -7.78 -4.59
CA LEU A 183 11.54 -7.21 -5.87
C LEU A 183 12.46 -8.18 -6.63
N HIS A 184 12.09 -8.43 -7.89
CA HIS A 184 12.82 -9.28 -8.82
C HIS A 184 13.12 -8.47 -10.10
N PRO A 185 14.15 -8.84 -10.90
CA PRO A 185 14.37 -8.21 -12.20
C PRO A 185 13.15 -8.32 -13.13
N GLN A 186 12.45 -9.44 -13.04
CA GLN A 186 11.17 -9.70 -13.68
C GLN A 186 10.45 -10.79 -12.88
N LEU A 187 9.13 -10.68 -12.70
CA LEU A 187 8.36 -11.76 -12.12
C LEU A 187 8.16 -12.90 -13.12
N SER A 188 8.28 -14.12 -12.63
CA SER A 188 7.79 -15.30 -13.33
C SER A 188 6.26 -15.37 -13.33
N ASP A 189 5.68 -16.11 -14.26
CA ASP A 189 4.24 -16.36 -14.29
C ASP A 189 3.75 -17.01 -13.00
N GLY A 190 4.52 -17.94 -12.42
CA GLY A 190 4.19 -18.59 -11.16
C GLY A 190 4.10 -17.60 -9.99
N GLN A 191 5.01 -16.64 -9.90
CA GLN A 191 4.95 -15.58 -8.88
C GLN A 191 3.72 -14.70 -9.04
N ARG A 192 3.41 -14.29 -10.28
CA ARG A 192 2.21 -13.47 -10.56
C ARG A 192 0.93 -14.23 -10.22
N ILE A 193 0.83 -15.49 -10.64
CA ILE A 193 -0.35 -16.34 -10.35
C ILE A 193 -0.52 -16.50 -8.84
N HIS A 194 0.57 -16.74 -8.11
CA HIS A 194 0.52 -16.89 -6.66
C HIS A 194 0.05 -15.59 -5.96
N ASP A 195 0.52 -14.43 -6.42
CA ASP A 195 0.08 -13.15 -5.87
C ASP A 195 -1.41 -12.88 -6.13
N LEU A 196 -1.93 -13.34 -7.29
CA LEU A 196 -3.37 -13.28 -7.59
C LEU A 196 -4.19 -14.23 -6.72
N ASP A 197 -3.69 -15.42 -6.42
CA ASP A 197 -4.36 -16.36 -5.51
C ASP A 197 -4.52 -15.75 -4.12
N ILE A 198 -3.44 -15.12 -3.60
CA ILE A 198 -3.47 -14.39 -2.33
C ILE A 198 -4.45 -13.22 -2.39
N ALA A 199 -4.40 -12.41 -3.46
CA ALA A 199 -5.29 -11.28 -3.64
C ALA A 199 -6.76 -11.73 -3.64
N GLU A 200 -7.10 -12.80 -4.35
CA GLU A 200 -8.46 -13.33 -4.44
C GLU A 200 -8.98 -13.77 -3.07
N GLU A 201 -8.18 -14.54 -2.30
CA GLU A 201 -8.54 -14.98 -0.95
C GLU A 201 -8.73 -13.80 0.02
N ASN A 202 -7.76 -12.88 0.06
CA ASN A 202 -7.77 -11.72 0.94
C ASN A 202 -8.95 -10.79 0.65
N ILE A 203 -9.19 -10.46 -0.63
CA ILE A 203 -10.27 -9.56 -1.04
C ILE A 203 -11.62 -10.19 -0.71
N ALA A 204 -11.81 -11.49 -1.01
CA ALA A 204 -13.05 -12.19 -0.69
C ALA A 204 -13.32 -12.17 0.81
N GLY A 205 -12.30 -12.48 1.64
CA GLY A 205 -12.42 -12.47 3.10
C GLY A 205 -12.79 -11.09 3.66
N GLU A 206 -12.10 -10.04 3.22
CA GLU A 206 -12.37 -8.67 3.69
C GLU A 206 -13.75 -8.14 3.27
N LEU A 207 -14.23 -8.57 2.10
CA LEU A 207 -15.59 -8.26 1.65
C LEU A 207 -16.62 -9.02 2.48
N MET A 208 -16.43 -10.31 2.76
CA MET A 208 -17.31 -11.10 3.65
C MET A 208 -17.41 -10.47 5.05
N ASP A 209 -16.28 -10.08 5.63
CA ASP A 209 -16.24 -9.35 6.91
C ASP A 209 -17.04 -8.05 6.86
N LEU A 210 -16.94 -7.32 5.76
CA LEU A 210 -17.70 -6.10 5.55
C LEU A 210 -19.20 -6.38 5.45
N GLN A 211 -19.62 -7.44 4.76
CA GLN A 211 -21.03 -7.85 4.67
C GLN A 211 -21.59 -8.18 6.06
N ALA A 212 -20.83 -8.95 6.86
CA ALA A 212 -21.22 -9.33 8.21
C ALA A 212 -21.31 -8.12 9.16
N ALA A 213 -20.39 -7.15 9.05
CA ALA A 213 -20.31 -5.99 9.93
C ALA A 213 -21.32 -4.87 9.60
N HIS A 214 -21.60 -4.64 8.31
CA HIS A 214 -22.32 -3.43 7.87
C HIS A 214 -23.54 -3.70 6.98
N GLY A 215 -23.89 -4.97 6.75
CA GLY A 215 -25.04 -5.31 5.91
C GLY A 215 -24.89 -4.75 4.50
N VAL A 216 -23.72 -4.97 3.88
CA VAL A 216 -23.51 -4.75 2.44
C VAL A 216 -24.73 -5.33 1.70
N PRO A 217 -25.23 -4.66 0.66
CA PRO A 217 -26.33 -5.20 -0.14
C PRO A 217 -26.12 -6.69 -0.47
N GLN A 218 -27.10 -7.53 -0.12
CA GLN A 218 -27.02 -9.00 -0.26
C GLN A 218 -26.94 -9.46 -1.73
N ASP A 219 -26.96 -8.53 -2.69
CA ASP A 219 -26.86 -8.77 -4.13
C ASP A 219 -25.41 -8.82 -4.64
N ILE A 220 -24.41 -8.70 -3.77
CA ILE A 220 -23.00 -8.82 -4.12
C ILE A 220 -22.43 -10.11 -3.51
N ASP A 221 -21.90 -11.00 -4.34
CA ASP A 221 -21.10 -12.15 -3.87
C ASP A 221 -19.62 -11.73 -3.74
N PRO A 222 -19.04 -11.74 -2.52
CA PRO A 222 -17.62 -11.45 -2.30
C PRO A 222 -16.65 -12.28 -3.15
N VAL A 223 -16.98 -13.55 -3.38
CA VAL A 223 -16.16 -14.49 -4.16
C VAL A 223 -16.20 -14.11 -5.63
N GLU A 224 -17.38 -13.78 -6.17
CA GLU A 224 -17.51 -13.32 -7.56
C GLU A 224 -16.75 -12.00 -7.79
N VAL A 225 -16.80 -11.06 -6.83
CA VAL A 225 -16.05 -9.80 -6.92
C VAL A 225 -14.53 -10.04 -6.92
N ALA A 226 -14.04 -10.93 -6.05
CA ALA A 226 -12.62 -11.27 -5.99
C ALA A 226 -12.15 -11.94 -7.29
N ALA A 227 -12.93 -12.89 -7.82
CA ALA A 227 -12.66 -13.54 -9.11
C ALA A 227 -12.70 -12.53 -10.28
N GLU A 228 -13.57 -11.51 -10.21
CA GLU A 228 -13.62 -10.44 -11.21
C GLU A 228 -12.32 -9.62 -11.23
N VAL A 229 -11.71 -9.32 -10.08
CA VAL A 229 -10.40 -8.63 -10.00
C VAL A 229 -9.34 -9.43 -10.76
N ARG A 230 -9.30 -10.75 -10.55
CA ARG A 230 -8.37 -11.65 -11.26
C ARG A 230 -8.60 -11.60 -12.77
N SER A 231 -9.84 -11.75 -13.22
CA SER A 231 -10.18 -11.73 -14.65
C SER A 231 -9.79 -10.40 -15.32
N ARG A 232 -10.08 -9.27 -14.66
CA ARG A 232 -9.70 -7.94 -15.15
C ARG A 232 -8.18 -7.77 -15.19
N TYR A 233 -7.46 -8.27 -14.18
CA TYR A 233 -6.01 -8.28 -14.16
C TYR A 233 -5.43 -9.08 -15.33
N GLU A 234 -5.92 -10.30 -15.58
CA GLU A 234 -5.41 -11.15 -16.65
C GLU A 234 -5.64 -10.51 -18.02
N GLY A 235 -6.81 -9.90 -18.23
CA GLY A 235 -7.12 -9.15 -19.44
C GLY A 235 -6.19 -7.95 -19.66
N LEU A 236 -6.00 -7.12 -18.63
CA LEU A 236 -5.10 -5.96 -18.72
C LEU A 236 -3.64 -6.36 -18.90
N TRP A 237 -3.19 -7.40 -18.19
CA TRP A 237 -1.85 -7.94 -18.33
C TRP A 237 -1.59 -8.42 -19.75
N TRP A 238 -2.50 -9.25 -20.29
CA TRP A 238 -2.38 -9.77 -21.64
C TRP A 238 -2.28 -8.66 -22.71
N GLU A 239 -3.13 -7.64 -22.62
CA GLU A 239 -3.10 -6.50 -23.56
C GLU A 239 -1.79 -5.69 -23.49
N LEU A 240 -1.16 -5.64 -22.32
CA LEU A 240 0.09 -4.91 -22.11
C LEU A 240 1.33 -5.73 -22.52
N THR A 241 1.35 -7.04 -22.23
CA THR A 241 2.55 -7.87 -22.41
C THR A 241 2.54 -8.72 -23.67
N ARG A 242 1.43 -8.81 -24.41
CA ARG A 242 1.44 -9.55 -25.67
C ARG A 242 2.39 -8.91 -26.68
N GLU A 243 3.20 -9.74 -27.32
CA GLU A 243 4.01 -9.34 -28.47
C GLU A 243 3.14 -9.31 -29.72
N GLU A 244 3.02 -8.15 -30.37
CA GLU A 244 2.41 -8.02 -31.70
C GLU A 244 3.49 -7.60 -32.70
N THR A 245 3.67 -8.41 -33.74
CA THR A 245 4.56 -8.07 -34.86
C THR A 245 3.77 -7.26 -35.88
N TYR A 246 4.03 -5.96 -35.95
CA TYR A 246 3.38 -5.08 -36.94
C TYR A 246 4.18 -5.03 -38.25
N GLY A 247 3.49 -5.16 -39.38
CA GLY A 247 3.99 -4.76 -40.68
C GLY A 247 3.93 -3.24 -40.87
N THR A 248 4.60 -2.73 -41.91
CA THR A 248 4.67 -1.28 -42.22
C THR A 248 3.32 -0.61 -42.51
N GLU A 249 2.23 -1.37 -42.68
CA GLU A 249 0.88 -0.84 -42.96
C GLU A 249 -0.10 -0.89 -41.75
N ASP A 250 0.34 -1.34 -40.57
CA ASP A 250 -0.57 -1.65 -39.45
C ASP A 250 -0.89 -0.47 -38.50
N ARG A 251 -0.89 0.77 -39.02
CA ARG A 251 -1.19 1.98 -38.22
C ARG A 251 -2.57 1.93 -37.55
N TYR A 252 -3.54 1.28 -38.21
CA TYR A 252 -4.88 1.03 -37.65
C TYR A 252 -4.86 0.09 -36.43
N GLN A 253 -3.93 -0.87 -36.37
CA GLN A 253 -3.82 -1.82 -35.25
C GLN A 253 -3.28 -1.13 -33.99
N ILE A 254 -2.36 -0.18 -34.15
CA ILE A 254 -1.84 0.67 -33.06
C ILE A 254 -2.97 1.55 -32.48
N ASP A 255 -3.75 2.22 -33.34
CA ASP A 255 -4.89 3.04 -32.91
C ASP A 255 -6.01 2.20 -32.26
N ALA A 256 -6.19 0.94 -32.68
CA ALA A 256 -7.11 0.01 -32.04
C ALA A 256 -6.60 -0.43 -30.66
N ARG A 257 -5.29 -0.62 -30.49
CA ARG A 257 -4.67 -0.94 -29.18
C ARG A 257 -4.81 0.23 -28.20
N LEU A 258 -4.53 1.45 -28.64
CA LEU A 258 -4.70 2.65 -27.81
C LEU A 258 -6.17 2.84 -27.39
N ARG A 259 -7.12 2.55 -28.27
CA ARG A 259 -8.55 2.56 -27.92
C ARG A 259 -8.91 1.51 -26.87
N ARG A 260 -8.48 0.25 -27.06
CA ARG A 260 -8.68 -0.80 -26.04
C ARG A 260 -8.06 -0.45 -24.69
N LEU A 261 -6.85 0.12 -24.68
CA LEU A 261 -6.19 0.57 -23.44
C LEU A 261 -6.91 1.75 -22.76
N ASN A 262 -7.57 2.62 -23.52
CA ASN A 262 -8.37 3.73 -22.97
C ASN A 262 -9.78 3.29 -22.53
N GLU A 263 -10.28 2.16 -23.03
CA GLU A 263 -11.57 1.58 -22.65
C GLU A 263 -11.47 0.66 -21.42
N LEU A 264 -10.24 0.26 -21.04
CA LEU A 264 -9.91 -0.47 -19.81
C LEU A 264 -9.59 0.48 -18.67
#